data_AF-A0A935UWZ5-F1
#
_entry.id   AF-A0A935UWZ5-F1
#
_cell.length_a   1.000
_cell.length_b   1.000
_cell.length_c   1.000
_cell.angle_alpha   90.00
_cell.angle_beta   90.00
_cell.angle_gamma   90.00
#
_symmetry.space_group_name_H-M   'P 1'
#
loop_
_entity.id
_entity.type
_entity.pdbx_description
1 polymer ?
#
loop_
_entity_poly.entity_id
_entity_poly.type
_entity_poly.pdbx_seq_one_letter_code
_entity_poly.pdbx_strand_id
1 'polypeptide(L)'
;MRGFTPGKHSFEDYGGALSLEVDVAVLGAGAGGAAAAYALAQAGHTVAVIEEGRHWRPAQFQRSNPWALRNLYQDQGARAAMGTGGFLPVNGGKGVGGSTLINSAISFKTPAFCAQGLA
;
A
#
# COMPACT_ATOMS: atom_id res chain seq x y z
N MET A 1 -17.25 -8.34 -14.35
CA MET A 1 -17.72 -7.48 -13.25
C MET A 1 -19.03 -6.80 -13.66
N ARG A 2 -20.18 -7.16 -13.06
CA ARG A 2 -21.42 -6.39 -13.28
C ARG A 2 -21.35 -5.10 -12.47
N GLY A 3 -21.62 -3.96 -13.10
CA GLY A 3 -21.79 -2.68 -12.39
C GLY A 3 -20.51 -1.95 -11.96
N PHE A 4 -19.32 -2.38 -12.41
CA PHE A 4 -18.06 -1.70 -12.08
C PHE A 4 -17.24 -1.45 -13.33
N THR A 5 -16.85 -0.18 -13.53
CA THR A 5 -15.92 0.22 -14.58
C THR A 5 -14.50 0.05 -14.05
N PRO A 6 -13.63 -0.75 -14.71
CA PRO A 6 -12.23 -0.86 -14.31
C PRO A 6 -11.56 0.52 -14.25
N GLY A 7 -10.81 0.78 -13.16
CA GLY A 7 -10.19 2.08 -12.96
C GLY A 7 -9.77 2.30 -11.51
N LYS A 8 -9.24 3.49 -11.26
CA LYS A 8 -8.96 3.98 -9.90
C LYS A 8 -10.17 4.78 -9.46
N HIS A 9 -10.76 4.38 -8.35
CA HIS A 9 -11.90 5.05 -7.73
C HIS A 9 -11.53 5.38 -6.29
N SER A 10 -11.94 6.55 -5.82
CA SER A 10 -11.80 6.94 -4.43
C SER A 10 -13.07 6.62 -3.65
N PHE A 11 -13.00 6.68 -2.33
CA PHE A 11 -14.16 6.40 -1.49
C PHE A 11 -15.35 7.30 -1.83
N GLU A 12 -15.08 8.56 -2.20
CA GLU A 12 -16.10 9.53 -2.57
C GLU A 12 -16.83 9.22 -3.87
N ASP A 13 -16.24 8.38 -4.74
CA ASP A 13 -16.89 7.90 -5.96
C ASP A 13 -17.99 6.85 -5.66
N TYR A 14 -18.03 6.32 -4.43
CA TYR A 14 -19.03 5.36 -4.00
C TYR A 14 -20.16 6.05 -3.22
N GLY A 15 -21.39 5.96 -3.73
CA GLY A 15 -22.60 6.49 -3.07
C GLY A 15 -23.13 5.63 -1.91
N GLY A 16 -22.41 4.59 -1.49
CA GLY A 16 -22.85 3.62 -0.50
C GLY A 16 -22.01 2.35 -0.50
N ALA A 17 -22.52 1.28 0.12
CA ALA A 17 -21.87 -0.01 0.13
C ALA A 17 -21.65 -0.53 -1.31
N LEU A 18 -20.43 -0.96 -1.60
CA LEU A 18 -20.03 -1.52 -2.88
C LEU A 18 -19.92 -3.04 -2.78
N SER A 19 -20.57 -3.76 -3.70
CA SER A 19 -20.42 -5.21 -3.84
C SER A 19 -19.77 -5.51 -5.18
N LEU A 20 -18.59 -6.12 -5.16
CA LEU A 20 -17.84 -6.53 -6.35
C LEU A 20 -17.59 -8.03 -6.31
N GLU A 21 -17.79 -8.69 -7.45
CA GLU A 21 -17.41 -10.07 -7.67
C GLU A 21 -16.10 -10.09 -8.47
N VAL A 22 -15.05 -10.64 -7.87
CA VAL A 22 -13.68 -10.71 -8.39
C VAL A 22 -13.06 -12.05 -8.03
N ASP A 23 -12.06 -12.47 -8.82
CA ASP A 23 -11.32 -13.69 -8.53
C ASP A 23 -10.40 -13.51 -7.32
N VAL A 24 -9.81 -12.33 -7.16
CA VAL A 24 -8.90 -12.01 -6.04
C VAL A 24 -9.12 -10.61 -5.49
N ALA A 25 -9.17 -10.49 -4.16
CA ALA A 25 -9.10 -9.23 -3.44
C ALA A 25 -7.74 -9.08 -2.75
N VAL A 26 -7.02 -8.00 -3.05
CA VAL A 26 -5.75 -7.63 -2.44
C VAL A 26 -5.96 -6.47 -1.48
N LEU A 27 -5.66 -6.68 -0.20
CA LEU A 27 -5.74 -5.65 0.83
C LEU A 27 -4.38 -4.98 1.00
N GLY A 28 -4.31 -3.68 0.72
CA GLY A 28 -3.12 -2.85 0.74
C GLY A 28 -2.47 -2.72 -0.64
N ALA A 29 -2.29 -1.49 -1.10
CA ALA A 29 -1.59 -1.16 -2.35
C ALA A 29 -0.10 -0.85 -2.13
N GLY A 30 0.53 -1.51 -1.16
CA GLY A 30 1.98 -1.44 -0.91
C GLY A 30 2.81 -2.23 -1.92
N ALA A 31 4.14 -2.27 -1.74
CA ALA A 31 5.05 -2.95 -2.67
C ALA A 31 4.65 -4.40 -2.97
N GLY A 32 4.36 -5.20 -1.93
CA GLY A 32 3.96 -6.60 -2.10
C GLY A 32 2.57 -6.75 -2.71
N GLY A 33 1.58 -5.99 -2.23
CA GLY A 33 0.21 -6.04 -2.74
C GLY A 33 0.11 -5.63 -4.20
N ALA A 34 0.78 -4.54 -4.59
CA ALA A 34 0.83 -4.08 -5.97
C ALA A 34 1.53 -5.10 -6.89
N ALA A 35 2.64 -5.70 -6.45
CA ALA A 35 3.35 -6.73 -7.22
C ALA A 35 2.49 -8.00 -7.40
N ALA A 36 1.82 -8.45 -6.34
CA ALA A 36 0.92 -9.60 -6.39
C ALA A 36 -0.29 -9.34 -7.30
N ALA A 37 -0.94 -8.18 -7.15
CA ALA A 37 -2.06 -7.77 -8.00
C ALA A 37 -1.67 -7.71 -9.48
N TYR A 38 -0.48 -7.16 -9.79
CA TYR A 38 0.04 -7.13 -11.15
C TYR A 38 0.24 -8.55 -11.72
N ALA A 39 0.89 -9.44 -10.97
CA ALA A 39 1.14 -10.80 -11.42
C ALA A 39 -0.17 -11.59 -11.65
N LEU A 40 -1.14 -11.45 -10.76
CA LEU A 40 -2.45 -12.11 -10.86
C LEU A 40 -3.28 -11.55 -12.03
N ALA A 41 -3.28 -10.23 -12.23
CA ALA A 41 -3.96 -9.61 -13.36
C ALA A 41 -3.33 -10.05 -14.70
N GLN A 42 -2.00 -10.12 -14.77
CA GLN A 42 -1.28 -10.65 -15.94
C GLN A 42 -1.60 -12.13 -16.21
N ALA A 43 -1.96 -12.90 -15.19
CA ALA A 43 -2.43 -14.28 -15.33
C ALA A 43 -3.90 -14.39 -15.77
N GLY A 44 -4.60 -13.27 -15.97
CA GLY A 44 -5.98 -13.22 -16.46
C GLY A 44 -7.05 -13.14 -15.36
N HIS A 45 -6.66 -13.00 -14.09
CA HIS A 45 -7.61 -12.83 -13.00
C HIS A 45 -8.17 -11.41 -12.93
N THR A 46 -9.44 -11.30 -12.56
CA THR A 46 -10.03 -10.05 -12.10
C THR A 46 -9.57 -9.76 -10.66
N VAL A 47 -8.89 -8.64 -10.47
CA VAL A 47 -8.28 -8.29 -9.17
C VAL A 47 -8.83 -6.96 -8.66
N ALA A 48 -9.36 -6.96 -7.44
CA ALA A 48 -9.67 -5.73 -6.71
C ALA A 48 -8.52 -5.41 -5.74
N VAL A 49 -7.98 -4.20 -5.79
CA VAL A 49 -6.99 -3.71 -4.83
C VAL A 49 -7.65 -2.66 -3.95
N ILE A 50 -7.63 -2.88 -2.64
CA ILE A 50 -8.28 -2.02 -1.64
C ILE A 50 -7.19 -1.39 -0.77
N GLU A 51 -7.18 -0.07 -0.69
CA GLU A 51 -6.15 0.69 0.02
C GLU A 51 -6.83 1.71 0.94
N GLU A 52 -6.34 1.82 2.19
CA GLU A 52 -6.90 2.77 3.17
C GLU A 52 -6.58 4.23 2.82
N GLY A 53 -5.47 4.48 2.14
CA GLY A 53 -5.02 5.81 1.80
C GLY A 53 -5.36 6.26 0.38
N ARG A 54 -4.95 7.49 0.08
CA ARG A 54 -5.22 8.15 -1.20
C ARG A 54 -4.27 7.70 -2.31
N HIS A 55 -4.73 7.75 -3.55
CA HIS A 55 -3.86 7.82 -4.72
C HIS A 55 -3.34 9.25 -4.96
N TRP A 56 -2.08 9.50 -4.64
CA TRP A 56 -1.44 10.80 -4.85
C TRP A 56 -0.84 10.89 -6.26
N ARG A 57 -1.19 11.93 -7.01
CA ARG A 57 -0.52 12.27 -8.28
C ARG A 57 0.80 13.00 -8.00
N PRO A 58 1.82 12.89 -8.87
CA PRO A 58 3.13 13.54 -8.67
C PRO A 58 3.06 15.02 -8.27
N ALA A 59 2.17 15.80 -8.89
CA ALA A 59 2.00 17.23 -8.60
C ALA A 59 1.37 17.54 -7.23
N GLN A 60 0.82 16.55 -6.53
CA GLN A 60 0.16 16.74 -5.23
C GLN A 60 1.11 16.51 -4.05
N PHE A 61 2.29 15.94 -4.28
CA PHE A 61 3.28 15.73 -3.24
C PHE A 61 3.90 17.05 -2.80
N GLN A 62 4.01 17.24 -1.49
CA GLN A 62 4.66 18.42 -0.91
C GLN A 62 5.95 18.02 -0.21
N ARG A 63 7.01 18.82 -0.42
CA ARG A 63 8.28 18.69 0.31
C ARG A 63 8.15 19.30 1.71
N SER A 64 7.34 18.68 2.55
CA SER A 64 7.02 19.17 3.90
C SER A 64 6.81 17.99 4.85
N ASN A 65 7.59 17.95 5.93
CA ASN A 65 7.49 16.87 6.91
C ASN A 65 6.13 16.83 7.63
N PRO A 66 5.55 17.96 8.10
CA PRO A 66 4.20 17.97 8.65
C PRO A 66 3.14 17.47 7.66
N TRP A 67 3.28 17.83 6.38
CA TRP A 67 2.38 17.34 5.34
C TRP A 67 2.52 15.83 5.15
N ALA A 68 3.76 15.33 5.10
CA ALA A 68 4.03 13.91 4.93
C ALA A 68 3.48 13.09 6.10
N LEU A 69 3.77 13.47 7.35
CA LEU A 69 3.24 12.79 8.55
C LEU A 69 1.72 12.71 8.49
N ARG A 70 1.03 13.81 8.19
CA ARG A 70 -0.44 13.83 8.12
C ARG A 70 -1.01 12.95 7.01
N ASN A 71 -0.39 12.94 5.83
CA ASN A 71 -0.99 12.40 4.61
C ASN A 71 -0.46 11.03 4.20
N LEU A 72 0.81 10.74 4.46
CA LEU A 72 1.54 9.58 3.98
C LEU A 72 1.89 8.58 5.09
N TYR A 73 1.92 8.97 6.36
CA TYR A 73 2.23 8.05 7.46
C TYR A 73 0.95 7.49 8.07
N GLN A 74 0.94 6.19 8.32
CA GLN A 74 -0.05 5.52 9.17
C GLN A 74 0.02 6.12 10.59
N ASP A 75 -1.13 6.31 11.23
CA ASP A 75 -1.27 6.95 12.55
C ASP A 75 -0.52 8.28 12.70
N GLN A 76 -0.34 8.99 11.58
CA GLN A 76 0.46 10.23 11.53
C GLN A 76 1.90 10.07 12.05
N GLY A 77 2.46 8.86 11.99
CA GLY A 77 3.79 8.52 12.50
C GLY A 77 3.82 8.14 13.98
N ALA A 78 2.67 8.07 14.66
CA ALA A 78 2.59 7.70 16.07
C ALA A 78 2.64 6.18 16.32
N ARG A 79 2.60 5.36 15.27
CA ARG A 79 2.57 3.90 15.41
C ARG A 79 3.87 3.39 16.04
N ALA A 80 3.74 2.60 17.09
CA ALA A 80 4.85 1.97 17.79
C ALA A 80 4.52 0.52 18.14
N ALA A 81 5.56 -0.34 18.13
CA ALA A 81 5.50 -1.68 18.70
C ALA A 81 5.93 -1.63 20.17
N MET A 82 5.17 -2.31 21.03
CA MET A 82 5.49 -2.47 22.44
C MET A 82 6.24 -3.79 22.64
N GLY A 83 7.44 -3.72 23.19
CA GLY A 83 8.24 -4.89 23.56
C GLY A 83 8.62 -4.87 25.05
N THR A 84 9.29 -5.92 25.49
CA THR A 84 9.77 -6.06 26.88
C THR A 84 10.76 -4.97 27.29
N GLY A 85 11.48 -4.37 26.32
CA GLY A 85 12.46 -3.31 26.55
C GLY A 85 11.97 -1.88 26.28
N GLY A 86 10.68 -1.68 26.03
CA GLY A 86 10.10 -0.35 25.73
C GLY A 86 9.37 -0.30 24.39
N PHE A 87 9.21 0.91 23.85
CA PHE A 87 8.52 1.13 22.58
C PHE A 87 9.50 1.36 21.42
N LEU A 88 9.18 0.79 20.26
CA LEU A 88 9.92 1.00 19.01
C LEU A 88 8.99 1.66 17.97
N PRO A 89 9.33 2.85 17.43
CA PRO A 89 8.55 3.44 16.35
C PRO A 89 8.50 2.53 15.12
N VAL A 90 7.30 2.34 14.55
CA VAL A 90 7.08 1.51 13.35
C VAL A 90 6.38 2.33 12.30
N ASN A 91 7.17 2.93 11.41
CA ASN A 91 6.64 3.72 10.31
C ASN A 91 6.03 2.83 9.22
N GLY A 92 4.78 3.11 8.86
CA GLY A 92 4.10 2.53 7.71
C GLY A 92 3.55 3.62 6.81
N GLY A 93 3.63 3.42 5.49
CA GLY A 93 3.06 4.35 4.52
C GLY A 93 1.58 4.07 4.27
N LYS A 94 0.80 5.12 4.06
CA LYS A 94 -0.65 5.12 3.83
C LYS A 94 -0.95 5.72 2.45
N GLY A 95 -1.57 4.95 1.56
CA GLY A 95 -1.88 5.36 0.19
C GLY A 95 -1.37 4.39 -0.86
N VAL A 96 -1.77 4.62 -2.11
CA VAL A 96 -1.35 3.78 -3.25
C VAL A 96 0.18 3.88 -3.41
N GLY A 97 0.88 2.79 -3.09
CA GLY A 97 2.34 2.69 -2.94
C GLY A 97 2.76 2.21 -1.55
N GLY A 98 1.94 2.40 -0.52
CA GLY A 98 2.23 2.04 0.87
C GLY A 98 3.51 2.69 1.38
N SER A 99 4.37 1.93 2.07
CA SER A 99 5.65 2.41 2.59
C SER A 99 6.63 2.90 1.52
N THR A 100 6.41 2.57 0.23
CA THR A 100 7.24 3.12 -0.86
C THR A 100 7.07 4.63 -1.02
N LEU A 101 5.99 5.22 -0.50
CA LEU A 101 5.75 6.66 -0.51
C LEU A 101 6.65 7.44 0.46
N ILE A 102 7.23 6.76 1.45
CA ILE A 102 7.98 7.37 2.57
C ILE A 102 9.37 6.77 2.78
N ASN A 103 9.80 5.83 1.92
CA ASN A 103 11.11 5.19 2.05
C ASN A 103 12.22 6.03 1.38
N SER A 104 13.47 5.61 1.58
CA SER A 104 14.66 6.26 1.00
C SER A 104 14.97 5.81 -0.44
N ALA A 105 14.07 5.06 -1.09
CA ALA A 105 14.28 4.46 -2.42
C ALA A 105 15.55 3.60 -2.60
N ILE A 106 16.17 3.15 -1.50
CA ILE A 106 17.33 2.26 -1.54
C ILE A 106 16.86 0.88 -1.98
N SER A 107 17.36 0.42 -3.13
CA SER A 107 16.98 -0.86 -3.73
C SER A 107 18.21 -1.60 -4.23
N PHE A 108 18.52 -2.73 -3.62
CA PHE A 108 19.59 -3.63 -4.04
C PHE A 108 19.12 -5.07 -3.90
N LYS A 109 19.72 -5.96 -4.69
CA LYS A 109 19.42 -7.39 -4.60
C LYS A 109 19.98 -7.94 -3.29
N THR A 110 19.14 -8.65 -2.53
CA THR A 110 19.56 -9.36 -1.33
C THR A 110 20.76 -10.28 -1.64
N PRO A 111 21.88 -10.16 -0.92
CA PRO A 111 22.99 -11.11 -1.06
C PRO A 111 22.52 -12.54 -0.85
N ALA A 112 23.06 -13.48 -1.63
CA ALA A 112 22.61 -14.87 -1.64
C ALA A 112 22.67 -15.52 -0.24
N PHE A 113 23.65 -15.14 0.58
CA PHE A 113 23.81 -15.71 1.92
C PHE A 113 22.65 -15.35 2.87
N CYS A 114 21.96 -14.22 2.67
CA CYS A 114 20.82 -13.84 3.50
C CYS A 114 19.57 -14.71 3.26
N ALA A 115 19.51 -15.41 2.13
CA ALA A 115 18.38 -16.27 1.77
C ALA A 115 18.63 -17.76 2.07
N GLN A 116 19.81 -18.11 2.59
CA GLN A 116 20.13 -19.48 2.95
C GLN A 116 19.23 -19.93 4.11
N GLY A 117 18.57 -21.09 3.95
CA GLY A 117 17.67 -21.65 4.98
C GLY A 117 16.22 -21.17 4.93
N LEU A 118 15.81 -20.41 3.90
CA LEU A 118 14.41 -20.01 3.67
C LEU A 118 13.60 -21.03 2.83
N ALA A 119 14.05 -22.29 2.73
CA ALA A 119 13.39 -23.36 1.98
C ALA A 119 12.87 -24.46 2.93
#